data_AF-A0A522CCG4-F1
#
_entry.id   AF-A0A522CCG4-F1
#
_cell.length_a   1.000
_cell.length_b   1.000
_cell.length_c   1.000
_cell.angle_alpha   90.00
_cell.angle_beta   90.00
_cell.angle_gamma   90.00
#
_symmetry.space_group_name_H-M   'P 1'
#
loop_
_entity.id
_entity.type
_entity.pdbx_description
1 polymer ?
#
loop_
_entity_poly.entity_id
_entity_poly.type
_entity_poly.pdbx_seq_one_letter_code
_entity_poly.pdbx_strand_id
1 'polypeptide(L)'
;MASTAEDRRQLTKSTADEVVTYLLDAYQDERGVHAETVIGAAAALTGEHILRACHTDEQLAGNGWITSSPADAFLFEDEQDITIYDLIKAITGLKDDMPDMVAITVRTAQAIGGSPFPPLTVDQVNYPHEWSPNAGVTHRDAIMRMAEKRGLSPRERALALGMATAILINSAAGMLDKKISALLAMEIMTGVTKMKPLEQSVN
;
A
#
# COMPACT_ATOMS: atom_id res chain seq x y z
N MET A 1 31.35 3.49 -7.25
CA MET A 1 31.01 2.13 -7.75
C MET A 1 29.50 2.05 -7.84
N ALA A 2 28.95 1.63 -8.98
CA ALA A 2 27.51 1.44 -9.11
C ALA A 2 27.06 0.25 -8.23
N SER A 3 25.96 0.41 -7.50
CA SER A 3 25.36 -0.65 -6.68
C SER A 3 24.83 -1.78 -7.57
N THR A 4 25.05 -3.03 -7.21
CA THR A 4 24.56 -4.18 -7.99
C THR A 4 23.05 -4.36 -7.84
N ALA A 5 22.40 -5.06 -8.78
CA ALA A 5 20.97 -5.35 -8.68
C ALA A 5 20.61 -6.13 -7.41
N GLU A 6 21.51 -6.98 -6.93
CA GLU A 6 21.36 -7.74 -5.69
C GLU A 6 21.41 -6.83 -4.45
N ASP A 7 22.36 -5.89 -4.41
CA ASP A 7 22.43 -4.88 -3.36
C ASP A 7 21.13 -4.06 -3.28
N ARG A 8 20.59 -3.65 -4.44
CA ARG A 8 19.33 -2.88 -4.51
C ARG A 8 18.14 -3.67 -3.97
N ARG A 9 18.05 -4.97 -4.28
CA ARG A 9 17.02 -5.87 -3.73
C ARG A 9 17.15 -5.99 -2.21
N GLN A 10 18.37 -6.15 -1.70
CA GLN A 10 18.61 -6.25 -0.27
C GLN A 10 18.27 -4.95 0.47
N LEU A 11 18.58 -3.79 -0.11
CA LEU A 11 18.19 -2.48 0.44
C LEU A 11 16.68 -2.29 0.46
N THR A 12 15.98 -2.71 -0.60
CA THR A 12 14.52 -2.67 -0.69
C THR A 12 13.89 -3.52 0.42
N LYS A 13 14.38 -4.75 0.60
CA LYS A 13 13.92 -5.66 1.67
C LYS A 13 14.18 -5.09 3.06
N SER A 14 15.40 -4.62 3.34
CA SER A 14 15.73 -4.02 4.64
C SER A 14 14.88 -2.77 4.93
N THR A 15 14.51 -2.01 3.91
CA THR A 15 13.60 -0.87 4.06
C THR A 15 12.19 -1.33 4.40
N ALA A 16 11.70 -2.41 3.78
CA ALA A 16 10.42 -3.00 4.13
C ALA A 16 10.36 -3.39 5.61
N ASP A 17 11.40 -4.06 6.14
CA ASP A 17 11.47 -4.45 7.55
C ASP A 17 11.46 -3.24 8.50
N GLU A 18 12.17 -2.15 8.15
CA GLU A 18 12.13 -0.90 8.91
C GLU A 18 10.74 -0.26 8.89
N VAL A 19 10.08 -0.25 7.73
CA VAL A 19 8.72 0.29 7.58
C VAL A 19 7.73 -0.52 8.43
N VAL A 20 7.83 -1.85 8.43
CA VAL A 20 6.99 -2.71 9.28
C VAL A 20 7.16 -2.34 10.74
N THR A 21 8.41 -2.22 11.20
CA THR A 21 8.71 -1.86 12.60
C THR A 21 8.12 -0.49 12.93
N TYR A 22 8.35 0.50 12.08
CA TYR A 22 7.85 1.85 12.26
C TYR A 22 6.31 1.91 12.32
N LEU A 23 5.61 1.21 11.43
CA LEU A 23 4.14 1.23 11.42
C LEU A 23 3.57 0.48 12.62
N LEU A 24 4.15 -0.66 13.02
CA LEU A 24 3.72 -1.35 14.25
C LEU A 24 3.88 -0.45 15.46
N ASP A 25 5.02 0.24 15.60
CA ASP A 25 5.25 1.18 16.71
C ASP A 25 4.28 2.37 16.67
N ALA A 26 3.98 2.90 15.48
CA ALA A 26 3.10 4.06 15.30
C ALA A 26 1.63 3.76 15.58
N TYR A 27 1.18 2.54 15.31
CA TYR A 27 -0.21 2.09 15.50
C TYR A 27 -0.43 1.27 16.78
N GLN A 28 0.60 1.10 17.61
CA GLN A 28 0.48 0.41 18.89
C GLN A 28 -0.18 1.33 19.93
N ASP A 29 -1.21 0.80 20.61
CA ASP A 29 -1.84 1.42 21.76
C ASP A 29 -1.82 0.49 23.00
N GLU A 30 -2.55 0.87 24.05
CA GLU A 30 -2.66 0.07 25.28
C GLU A 30 -3.26 -1.34 25.07
N ARG A 31 -3.99 -1.54 23.97
CA ARG A 31 -4.64 -2.80 23.57
C ARG A 31 -3.82 -3.58 22.54
N GLY A 32 -2.68 -3.07 22.12
CA GLY A 32 -1.80 -3.66 21.12
C GLY A 32 -1.96 -3.01 19.76
N VAL A 33 -1.80 -3.79 18.69
CA VAL A 33 -1.93 -3.31 17.30
C VAL A 33 -3.19 -3.90 16.69
N HIS A 34 -4.06 -3.03 16.16
CA HIS A 34 -5.20 -3.47 15.36
C HIS A 34 -4.72 -3.81 13.94
N ALA A 35 -4.81 -5.09 13.57
CA ALA A 35 -4.17 -5.62 12.36
C ALA A 35 -4.70 -4.97 11.08
N GLU A 36 -6.02 -4.81 10.99
CA GLU A 36 -6.75 -4.17 9.90
C GLU A 36 -6.27 -2.74 9.70
N THR A 37 -6.06 -2.01 10.79
CA THR A 37 -5.61 -0.62 10.75
C THR A 37 -4.20 -0.50 10.19
N VAL A 38 -3.24 -1.28 10.72
CA VAL A 38 -1.85 -1.20 10.27
C VAL A 38 -1.68 -1.72 8.84
N ILE A 39 -2.42 -2.77 8.46
CA ILE A 39 -2.45 -3.27 7.07
C ILE A 39 -3.06 -2.21 6.15
N GLY A 40 -4.16 -1.58 6.55
CA GLY A 40 -4.78 -0.51 5.78
C GLY A 40 -3.88 0.70 5.59
N ALA A 41 -3.17 1.12 6.64
CA ALA A 41 -2.18 2.19 6.56
C ALA A 41 -1.03 1.87 5.61
N ALA A 42 -0.44 0.67 5.72
CA ALA A 42 0.61 0.21 4.82
C ALA A 42 0.13 0.12 3.36
N ALA A 43 -1.10 -0.36 3.15
CA ALA A 43 -1.74 -0.42 1.84
C ALA A 43 -1.96 0.98 1.25
N ALA A 44 -2.45 1.93 2.04
CA ALA A 44 -2.66 3.31 1.59
C ALA A 44 -1.33 3.98 1.20
N LEU A 45 -0.30 3.84 2.04
CA LEU A 45 1.04 4.34 1.73
C LEU A 45 1.60 3.68 0.46
N THR A 46 1.40 2.37 0.28
CA THR A 46 1.82 1.68 -0.95
C THR A 46 1.14 2.29 -2.17
N GLY A 47 -0.19 2.44 -2.15
CA GLY A 47 -0.95 3.04 -3.25
C GLY A 47 -0.50 4.47 -3.58
N GLU A 48 -0.29 5.30 -2.56
CA GLU A 48 0.20 6.67 -2.75
C GLU A 48 1.61 6.69 -3.36
N HIS A 49 2.50 5.80 -2.90
CA HIS A 49 3.87 5.74 -3.41
C HIS A 49 3.97 5.11 -4.80
N ILE A 50 3.04 4.26 -5.21
CA ILE A 50 2.87 3.84 -6.62
C ILE A 50 2.58 5.09 -7.47
N LEU A 51 1.61 5.93 -7.07
CA LEU A 51 1.30 7.16 -7.80
C LEU A 51 2.53 8.08 -7.92
N ARG A 52 3.24 8.30 -6.82
CA ARG A 52 4.47 9.12 -6.81
C ARG A 52 5.62 8.52 -7.63
N ALA A 53 5.59 7.21 -7.92
CA ALA A 53 6.57 6.60 -8.82
C ALA A 53 6.20 6.79 -10.30
N CYS A 54 4.94 7.07 -10.60
CA CYS A 54 4.40 7.17 -11.95
C CYS A 54 4.13 8.61 -12.42
N HIS A 55 4.13 9.59 -11.50
CA HIS A 55 3.74 10.97 -11.77
C HIS A 55 4.70 11.98 -11.14
N THR A 56 4.69 13.20 -11.67
CA THR A 56 5.37 14.34 -11.05
C THR A 56 4.53 14.92 -9.91
N ASP A 57 5.18 15.65 -9.00
CA ASP A 57 4.46 16.32 -7.90
C ASP A 57 3.42 17.33 -8.41
N GLU A 58 3.66 17.97 -9.56
CA GLU A 58 2.71 18.91 -10.17
C GLU A 58 1.42 18.20 -10.64
N GLN A 59 1.53 16.98 -11.18
CA GLN A 59 0.37 16.17 -11.56
C GLN A 59 -0.43 15.71 -10.33
N LEU A 60 0.25 15.49 -9.20
CA LEU A 60 -0.34 15.05 -7.94
C LEU A 60 -0.81 16.19 -7.04
N ALA A 61 -0.55 17.46 -7.39
CA ALA A 61 -0.91 18.60 -6.57
C ALA A 61 -2.43 18.78 -6.41
N GLY A 62 -2.83 19.26 -5.23
CA GLY A 62 -4.21 19.51 -4.84
C GLY A 62 -5.02 18.24 -4.52
N ASN A 63 -6.30 18.42 -4.22
CA ASN A 63 -7.20 17.33 -3.85
C ASN A 63 -8.00 16.83 -5.07
N GLY A 64 -8.36 15.54 -5.05
CA GLY A 64 -9.30 14.97 -6.02
C GLY A 64 -8.89 13.59 -6.50
N TRP A 65 -9.37 13.25 -7.69
CA TRP A 65 -9.23 11.92 -8.29
C TRP A 65 -8.21 11.94 -9.43
N ILE A 66 -7.55 10.81 -9.66
CA ILE A 66 -6.61 10.62 -10.75
C ILE A 66 -6.84 9.26 -11.41
N THR A 67 -6.79 9.23 -12.74
CA THR A 67 -6.75 8.00 -13.52
C THR A 67 -5.33 7.79 -14.04
N SER A 68 -4.76 6.62 -13.81
CA SER A 68 -3.34 6.37 -14.09
C SER A 68 -3.09 4.93 -14.54
N SER A 69 -3.07 4.70 -15.85
CA SER A 69 -2.69 3.41 -16.42
C SER A 69 -1.28 2.94 -15.99
N PRO A 70 -0.25 3.81 -15.87
CA PRO A 70 1.05 3.37 -15.33
C PRO A 70 0.99 2.89 -13.88
N ALA A 71 0.07 3.44 -13.08
CA ALA A 71 -0.11 2.99 -11.69
C ALA A 71 -0.85 1.66 -11.62
N ASP A 72 -1.82 1.43 -12.52
CA ASP A 72 -2.52 0.15 -12.65
C ASP A 72 -1.57 -0.96 -13.12
N ALA A 73 -0.75 -0.68 -14.14
CA ALA A 73 0.31 -1.59 -14.58
C ALA A 73 1.25 -1.96 -13.43
N PHE A 74 1.76 -0.96 -12.69
CA PHE A 74 2.66 -1.23 -11.56
C PHE A 74 1.97 -1.98 -10.41
N LEU A 75 0.67 -1.75 -10.19
CA LEU A 75 -0.09 -2.45 -9.16
C LEU A 75 -0.37 -3.92 -9.55
N PHE A 76 -0.87 -4.20 -10.77
CA PHE A 76 -1.34 -5.54 -11.15
C PHE A 76 -1.37 -5.92 -12.66
N GLU A 77 -1.01 -5.04 -13.62
CA GLU A 77 -1.16 -5.33 -15.07
C GLU A 77 0.16 -5.40 -15.89
N ASP A 78 1.33 -5.53 -15.26
CA ASP A 78 2.62 -5.55 -15.96
C ASP A 78 3.09 -6.98 -16.29
N GLU A 79 3.30 -7.28 -17.58
CA GLU A 79 3.83 -8.58 -18.05
C GLU A 79 5.37 -8.65 -18.03
N GLN A 80 6.05 -7.50 -17.94
CA GLN A 80 7.51 -7.40 -18.10
C GLN A 80 8.23 -7.27 -16.77
N ASP A 81 7.61 -6.58 -15.81
CA ASP A 81 8.14 -6.35 -14.48
C ASP A 81 7.28 -6.97 -13.38
N ILE A 82 7.89 -7.21 -12.22
CA ILE A 82 7.16 -7.63 -11.02
C ILE A 82 6.19 -6.54 -10.56
N THR A 83 4.91 -6.88 -10.45
CA THR A 83 3.89 -6.00 -9.89
C THR A 83 3.86 -6.05 -8.36
N ILE A 84 3.20 -5.08 -7.73
CA ILE A 84 2.95 -5.11 -6.28
C ILE A 84 2.05 -6.30 -5.92
N TYR A 85 1.08 -6.64 -6.77
CA TYR A 85 0.23 -7.82 -6.64
C TYR A 85 1.06 -9.12 -6.63
N ASP A 86 1.98 -9.29 -7.60
CA ASP A 86 2.85 -10.47 -7.68
C ASP A 86 3.76 -10.60 -6.47
N LEU A 87 4.28 -9.47 -5.99
CA LEU A 87 5.14 -9.42 -4.82
C LEU A 87 4.38 -9.85 -3.56
N ILE A 88 3.17 -9.34 -3.35
CA ILE A 88 2.32 -9.71 -2.21
C ILE A 88 1.92 -11.17 -2.31
N LYS A 89 1.53 -11.63 -3.51
CA LYS A 89 1.23 -13.04 -3.79
C LYS A 89 2.40 -13.96 -3.40
N ALA A 90 3.61 -13.61 -3.82
CA ALA A 90 4.82 -14.39 -3.54
C ALA A 90 5.16 -14.45 -2.05
N ILE A 91 5.08 -13.32 -1.33
CA ILE A 91 5.44 -13.25 0.10
C ILE A 91 4.35 -13.90 0.98
N THR A 92 3.07 -13.68 0.67
CA THR A 92 1.96 -14.21 1.48
C THR A 92 1.70 -15.70 1.24
N GLY A 93 2.09 -16.20 0.06
CA GLY A 93 1.83 -17.58 -0.37
C GLY A 93 0.39 -17.84 -0.81
N LEU A 94 -0.45 -16.81 -0.90
CA LEU A 94 -1.83 -16.91 -1.40
C LEU A 94 -1.78 -17.12 -2.92
N LYS A 95 -1.80 -18.37 -3.41
CA LYS A 95 -1.70 -18.62 -4.86
C LYS A 95 -3.00 -18.28 -5.59
N ASP A 96 -3.96 -19.20 -5.53
CA ASP A 96 -5.26 -19.08 -6.20
C ASP A 96 -6.27 -18.31 -5.34
N ASP A 97 -5.84 -17.93 -4.14
CA ASP A 97 -6.64 -17.23 -3.13
C ASP A 97 -6.41 -15.71 -3.12
N MET A 98 -5.62 -15.18 -4.07
CA MET A 98 -5.49 -13.74 -4.20
C MET A 98 -6.79 -13.11 -4.68
N PRO A 99 -7.11 -11.88 -4.24
CA PRO A 99 -8.28 -11.16 -4.72
C PRO A 99 -8.28 -10.94 -6.24
N ASP A 100 -9.49 -10.89 -6.82
CA ASP A 100 -9.71 -10.54 -8.22
C ASP A 100 -9.53 -9.02 -8.42
N MET A 101 -8.39 -8.64 -8.98
CA MET A 101 -8.02 -7.24 -9.22
C MET A 101 -8.90 -6.56 -10.26
N VAL A 102 -9.46 -7.30 -11.23
CA VAL A 102 -10.39 -6.74 -12.22
C VAL A 102 -11.67 -6.34 -11.50
N ALA A 103 -12.22 -7.23 -10.66
CA ALA A 103 -13.41 -6.94 -9.88
C ALA A 103 -13.19 -5.77 -8.90
N ILE A 104 -12.04 -5.71 -8.23
CA ILE A 104 -11.68 -4.60 -7.32
C ILE A 104 -11.59 -3.27 -8.09
N THR A 105 -10.92 -3.27 -9.24
CA THR A 105 -10.74 -2.05 -10.06
C THR A 105 -12.06 -1.51 -10.56
N VAL A 106 -12.96 -2.39 -11.04
CA VAL A 106 -14.31 -1.99 -11.49
C VAL A 106 -15.10 -1.36 -10.34
N ARG A 107 -15.13 -1.99 -9.16
CA ARG A 107 -15.84 -1.42 -7.99
C ARG A 107 -15.24 -0.09 -7.56
N THR A 108 -13.92 0.01 -7.55
CA THR A 108 -13.19 1.23 -7.19
C THR A 108 -13.56 2.37 -8.14
N ALA A 109 -13.52 2.12 -9.45
CA ALA A 109 -13.88 3.11 -10.46
C ALA A 109 -15.34 3.58 -10.31
N GLN A 110 -16.27 2.66 -9.99
CA GLN A 110 -17.68 2.99 -9.76
C GLN A 110 -17.93 3.82 -8.49
N ALA A 111 -17.03 3.73 -7.51
CA ALA A 111 -17.14 4.44 -6.23
C ALA A 111 -16.45 5.81 -6.22
N ILE A 112 -15.71 6.19 -7.28
CA ILE A 112 -15.04 7.49 -7.37
C ILE A 112 -16.05 8.63 -7.15
N GLY A 113 -15.75 9.52 -6.21
CA GLY A 113 -16.62 10.63 -5.81
C GLY A 113 -17.74 10.26 -4.83
N GLY A 114 -17.88 8.99 -4.46
CA GLY A 114 -18.82 8.50 -3.45
C GLY A 114 -18.23 8.38 -2.05
N SER A 115 -19.05 7.97 -1.09
CA SER A 115 -18.67 7.62 0.28
C SER A 115 -19.38 6.33 0.72
N PRO A 116 -18.70 5.37 1.38
CA PRO A 116 -17.28 5.41 1.75
C PRO A 116 -16.35 5.14 0.56
N PHE A 117 -15.13 5.68 0.61
CA PHE A 117 -14.06 5.39 -0.35
C PHE A 117 -12.73 5.23 0.40
N PRO A 118 -11.89 4.20 0.17
CA PRO A 118 -12.06 3.11 -0.79
C PRO A 118 -13.30 2.24 -0.51
N PRO A 119 -13.93 1.63 -1.54
CA PRO A 119 -15.15 0.85 -1.37
C PRO A 119 -14.86 -0.57 -0.86
N LEU A 120 -14.58 -0.69 0.44
CA LEU A 120 -14.22 -1.95 1.08
C LEU A 120 -15.37 -2.97 1.05
N THR A 121 -15.07 -4.21 0.67
CA THR A 121 -16.05 -5.32 0.61
C THR A 121 -15.87 -6.37 1.70
N VAL A 122 -14.82 -6.27 2.52
CA VAL A 122 -14.71 -7.07 3.74
C VAL A 122 -15.87 -6.75 4.71
N ASP A 123 -16.19 -7.67 5.62
CA ASP A 123 -17.16 -7.38 6.67
C ASP A 123 -16.71 -6.20 7.53
N GLN A 124 -17.65 -5.39 8.02
CA GLN A 124 -17.36 -4.18 8.82
C GLN A 124 -16.56 -4.45 10.09
N VAL A 125 -16.60 -5.67 10.63
CA VAL A 125 -15.76 -6.08 11.77
C VAL A 125 -14.27 -6.04 11.43
N ASN A 126 -13.92 -6.13 10.14
CA ASN A 126 -12.56 -6.07 9.63
C ASN A 126 -12.21 -4.67 9.05
N TYR A 127 -12.99 -3.63 9.36
CA TYR A 127 -12.67 -2.28 8.91
C TYR A 127 -11.54 -1.68 9.76
N PRO A 128 -10.58 -0.97 9.13
CA PRO A 128 -9.64 -0.12 9.85
C PRO A 128 -10.35 0.84 10.81
N HIS A 129 -9.77 1.10 11.98
CA HIS A 129 -10.31 2.07 12.94
C HIS A 129 -10.15 3.53 12.49
N GLU A 130 -9.24 3.77 11.53
CA GLU A 130 -9.09 5.07 10.89
C GLU A 130 -9.35 4.96 9.39
N TRP A 131 -9.64 6.08 8.77
CA TRP A 131 -9.68 6.15 7.32
C TRP A 131 -8.25 6.05 6.74
N SER A 132 -7.92 4.89 6.15
CA SER A 132 -6.54 4.53 5.76
C SER A 132 -5.79 5.56 4.89
N PRO A 133 -6.42 6.32 3.97
CA PRO A 133 -5.72 7.40 3.25
C PRO A 133 -5.05 8.45 4.16
N ASN A 134 -5.51 8.62 5.41
CA ASN A 134 -4.86 9.49 6.39
C ASN A 134 -3.43 9.07 6.73
N ALA A 135 -3.09 7.78 6.57
CA ALA A 135 -1.72 7.30 6.78
C ALA A 135 -0.71 8.04 5.87
N GLY A 136 -1.13 8.43 4.66
CA GLY A 136 -0.32 9.24 3.75
C GLY A 136 0.04 10.62 4.33
N VAL A 137 -0.88 11.25 5.06
CA VAL A 137 -0.62 12.55 5.69
C VAL A 137 0.34 12.38 6.87
N THR A 138 0.11 11.37 7.71
CA THR A 138 0.83 11.18 8.96
C THR A 138 2.24 10.62 8.75
N HIS A 139 2.42 9.69 7.81
CA HIS A 139 3.62 8.85 7.75
C HIS A 139 4.50 9.05 6.51
N ARG A 140 3.98 9.67 5.44
CA ARG A 140 4.70 9.85 4.16
C ARG A 140 6.12 10.38 4.34
N ASP A 141 6.30 11.46 5.09
CA ASP A 141 7.62 12.08 5.26
C ASP A 141 8.61 11.14 5.96
N ALA A 142 8.15 10.33 6.93
CA ALA A 142 9.01 9.35 7.59
C ALA A 142 9.45 8.27 6.60
N ILE A 143 8.52 7.74 5.81
CA ILE A 143 8.78 6.72 4.78
C ILE A 143 9.71 7.27 3.68
N MET A 144 9.50 8.50 3.24
CA MET A 144 10.37 9.17 2.26
C MET A 144 11.80 9.26 2.77
N ARG A 145 11.99 9.71 4.02
CA ARG A 145 13.31 9.80 4.65
C ARG A 145 14.00 8.43 4.79
N MET A 146 13.27 7.37 5.14
CA MET A 146 13.84 6.01 5.23
C MET A 146 14.39 5.53 3.88
N ALA A 147 13.64 5.76 2.81
CA ALA A 147 14.02 5.37 1.46
C ALA A 147 15.21 6.22 0.94
N GLU A 148 15.18 7.54 1.18
CA GLU A 148 16.23 8.48 0.76
C GLU A 148 17.58 8.19 1.42
N LYS A 149 17.59 7.83 2.71
CA LYS A 149 18.82 7.42 3.44
C LYS A 149 19.54 6.26 2.77
N ARG A 150 18.82 5.40 2.05
CA ARG A 150 19.35 4.25 1.31
C ARG A 150 19.46 4.48 -0.20
N GLY A 151 19.12 5.70 -0.67
CA GLY A 151 19.14 6.06 -2.09
C GLY A 151 18.19 5.21 -2.94
N LEU A 152 17.04 4.78 -2.40
CA LEU A 152 16.03 4.06 -3.17
C LEU A 152 15.35 5.00 -4.16
N SER A 153 15.09 4.50 -5.37
CA SER A 153 14.25 5.19 -6.35
C SER A 153 12.79 5.20 -5.90
N PRO A 154 11.93 6.06 -6.49
CA PRO A 154 10.49 6.02 -6.23
C PRO A 154 9.86 4.64 -6.43
N ARG A 155 10.28 3.89 -7.48
CA ARG A 155 9.80 2.53 -7.76
C ARG A 155 10.20 1.55 -6.67
N GLU A 156 11.47 1.56 -6.24
CA GLU A 156 11.93 0.68 -5.15
C GLU A 156 11.30 1.01 -3.81
N ARG A 157 11.01 2.29 -3.54
CA ARG A 157 10.26 2.70 -2.35
C ARG A 157 8.84 2.12 -2.36
N ALA A 158 8.13 2.19 -3.49
CA ALA A 158 6.81 1.58 -3.62
C ALA A 158 6.88 0.04 -3.46
N LEU A 159 7.90 -0.61 -4.03
CA LEU A 159 8.14 -2.04 -3.82
C LEU A 159 8.41 -2.39 -2.35
N ALA A 160 9.23 -1.60 -1.64
CA ALA A 160 9.48 -1.79 -0.21
C ALA A 160 8.19 -1.69 0.63
N LEU A 161 7.29 -0.77 0.28
CA LEU A 161 5.98 -0.66 0.93
C LEU A 161 5.04 -1.82 0.60
N GLY A 162 5.05 -2.30 -0.65
CA GLY A 162 4.35 -3.53 -1.03
C GLY A 162 4.85 -4.75 -0.24
N MET A 163 6.17 -4.87 -0.08
CA MET A 163 6.79 -5.91 0.77
C MET A 163 6.37 -5.76 2.23
N ALA A 164 6.42 -4.54 2.78
CA ALA A 164 6.02 -4.27 4.16
C ALA A 164 4.55 -4.65 4.38
N THR A 165 3.67 -4.33 3.44
CA THR A 165 2.26 -4.75 3.49
C THR A 165 2.11 -6.26 3.48
N ALA A 166 2.85 -6.97 2.61
CA ALA A 166 2.84 -8.43 2.57
C ALA A 166 3.34 -9.07 3.88
N ILE A 167 4.36 -8.48 4.50
CA ILE A 167 4.89 -8.91 5.79
C ILE A 167 3.83 -8.72 6.88
N LEU A 168 3.16 -7.57 6.92
CA LEU A 168 2.07 -7.31 7.88
C LEU A 168 0.90 -8.29 7.71
N ILE A 169 0.50 -8.59 6.46
CA ILE A 169 -0.51 -9.62 6.17
C ILE A 169 -0.11 -10.98 6.76
N ASN A 170 1.16 -11.38 6.60
CA ASN A 170 1.65 -12.64 7.16
C ASN A 170 1.74 -12.63 8.69
N SER A 171 2.22 -11.53 9.27
CA SER A 171 2.37 -11.38 10.73
C SER A 171 1.02 -11.32 11.46
N ALA A 172 -0.04 -10.88 10.78
CA ALA A 172 -1.40 -10.91 11.29
C ALA A 172 -2.05 -12.30 11.30
N ALA A 173 -1.38 -13.33 10.76
CA ALA A 173 -1.92 -14.68 10.71
C ALA A 173 -2.19 -15.21 12.13
N GLY A 174 -3.46 -15.50 12.41
CA GLY A 174 -3.95 -15.91 13.73
C GLY A 174 -4.83 -14.87 14.42
N MET A 175 -4.77 -13.61 13.97
CA MET A 175 -5.70 -12.54 14.39
C MET A 175 -6.70 -12.22 13.29
N LEU A 176 -6.24 -12.15 12.04
CA LEU A 176 -7.05 -11.90 10.85
C LEU A 176 -6.79 -12.98 9.81
N ASP A 177 -7.84 -13.43 9.13
CA ASP A 177 -7.70 -14.38 8.03
C ASP A 177 -6.88 -13.75 6.90
N LYS A 178 -5.89 -14.50 6.39
CA LYS A 178 -4.93 -13.98 5.42
C LYS A 178 -5.60 -13.51 4.12
N LYS A 179 -6.68 -14.17 3.68
CA LYS A 179 -7.42 -13.77 2.47
C LYS A 179 -8.18 -12.46 2.72
N ILE A 180 -8.76 -12.30 3.90
CA ILE A 180 -9.41 -11.05 4.31
C ILE A 180 -8.37 -9.92 4.36
N SER A 181 -7.21 -10.14 4.99
CA SER A 181 -6.10 -9.18 5.03
C SER A 181 -5.64 -8.76 3.63
N ALA A 182 -5.49 -9.71 2.71
CA ALA A 182 -5.09 -9.44 1.34
C ALA A 182 -6.17 -8.68 0.56
N LEU A 183 -7.45 -9.06 0.71
CA LEU A 183 -8.56 -8.34 0.10
C LEU A 183 -8.62 -6.89 0.58
N LEU A 184 -8.57 -6.67 1.89
CA LEU A 184 -8.54 -5.35 2.50
C LEU A 184 -7.38 -4.51 1.93
N ALA A 185 -6.16 -5.06 1.92
CA ALA A 185 -4.98 -4.36 1.41
C ALA A 185 -5.12 -3.99 -0.07
N MET A 186 -5.61 -4.91 -0.91
CA MET A 186 -5.76 -4.67 -2.36
C MET A 186 -6.83 -3.62 -2.65
N GLU A 187 -7.96 -3.64 -1.95
CA GLU A 187 -9.01 -2.63 -2.11
C GLU A 187 -8.53 -1.24 -1.69
N ILE A 188 -7.79 -1.14 -0.59
CA ILE A 188 -7.23 0.12 -0.13
C ILE A 188 -6.15 0.63 -1.09
N MET A 189 -5.19 -0.20 -1.49
CA MET A 189 -4.16 0.18 -2.48
C MET A 189 -4.81 0.69 -3.76
N THR A 190 -5.76 -0.07 -4.32
CA THR A 190 -6.44 0.28 -5.57
C THR A 190 -7.24 1.57 -5.42
N GLY A 191 -7.91 1.78 -4.29
CA GLY A 191 -8.60 3.03 -4.01
C GLY A 191 -7.63 4.20 -3.98
N VAL A 192 -6.54 4.09 -3.23
CA VAL A 192 -5.57 5.18 -3.07
C VAL A 192 -4.81 5.47 -4.36
N THR A 193 -4.60 4.50 -5.25
CA THR A 193 -4.04 4.78 -6.60
C THR A 193 -4.99 5.60 -7.50
N LYS A 194 -6.24 5.82 -7.09
CA LYS A 194 -7.19 6.73 -7.77
C LYS A 194 -7.36 8.08 -7.08
N MET A 195 -6.67 8.31 -5.96
CA MET A 195 -6.75 9.53 -5.18
C MET A 195 -5.47 10.33 -5.31
N LYS A 196 -5.59 11.64 -5.54
CA LYS A 196 -4.44 12.53 -5.31
C LYS A 196 -4.05 12.46 -3.82
N PRO A 197 -2.76 12.43 -3.49
CA PRO A 197 -2.29 12.39 -2.10
C PRO A 197 -2.94 13.49 -1.27
N LEU A 198 -3.46 13.12 -0.10
CA LEU A 198 -4.05 14.10 0.82
C LEU A 198 -2.97 15.05 1.37
N GLU A 199 -3.32 16.33 1.47
CA GLU A 199 -2.49 17.33 2.13
C GLU A 199 -2.74 17.40 3.64
N GLN A 200 -3.95 17.01 4.09
CA GLN A 200 -4.39 17.04 5.48
C GLN A 200 -5.30 15.84 5.77
N SER A 201 -5.27 15.34 7.01
CA SER A 201 -6.12 14.23 7.42
C SER A 201 -7.59 14.64 7.44
N VAL A 202 -8.45 13.69 7.11
CA VAL A 202 -9.91 13.87 7.14
C VAL A 202 -10.48 13.06 8.31
N ASN A 203 -11.38 13.69 9.08
CA ASN A 203 -12.09 13.06 10.20
C ASN A 203 -13.29 12.25 9.74
#